data_AF-A0AAV5J5I1-F1
#
_entry.id   AF-A0AAV5J5I1-F1
#
_cell.length_a   1.000
_cell.length_b   1.000
_cell.length_c   1.000
_cell.angle_alpha   90.00
_cell.angle_beta   90.00
_cell.angle_gamma   90.00
#
_symmetry.space_group_name_H-M   'P 1'
#
loop_
_entity.id
_entity.type
_entity.pdbx_description
1 polymer ?
#
loop_
_entity_poly.entity_id
_entity_poly.type
_entity_poly.pdbx_seq_one_letter_code
_entity_poly.pdbx_strand_id
1 'polypeptide(L)' 'MILDIATGRVIRKFHGHDGEVNAVKFNEYASVVVSTGYDRSLHAWECRSHNIEPI' A
#
# COMPACT_ATOMS: atom_id res chain seq x y z
N MET A 1 -1.12 -5.38 -0.63
CA MET A 1 -1.68 -5.38 -2.01
C MET A 1 -3.03 -4.69 -1.99
N ILE A 2 -3.51 -4.16 -3.13
CA ILE A 2 -4.86 -3.61 -3.30
C ILE A 2 -5.68 -4.56 -4.16
N LEU A 3 -6.86 -4.91 -3.66
CA LEU A 3 -7.82 -5.80 -4.31
C LEU A 3 -9.12 -5.05 -4.55
N ASP A 4 -9.67 -5.18 -5.75
CA ASP A 4 -11.07 -4.83 -6.00
C ASP A 4 -11.95 -5.97 -5.48
N ILE A 5 -12.76 -5.69 -4.46
CA ILE A 5 -13.64 -6.68 -3.83
C ILE A 5 -14.81 -7.05 -4.76
N ALA A 6 -15.28 -6.13 -5.60
CA ALA A 6 -16.42 -6.37 -6.47
C ALA A 6 -16.06 -7.32 -7.62
N THR A 7 -14.83 -7.21 -8.14
CA THR A 7 -14.35 -8.04 -9.26
C THR A 7 -13.41 -9.17 -8.85
N GLY A 8 -12.92 -9.16 -7.60
CA GLY A 8 -11.90 -10.09 -7.11
C GLY A 8 -10.53 -9.90 -7.79
N ARG A 9 -10.32 -8.81 -8.54
CA ARG A 9 -9.08 -8.57 -9.27
C ARG A 9 -8.09 -7.82 -8.40
N VAL A 10 -6.85 -8.31 -8.38
CA VAL A 10 -5.74 -7.61 -7.76
C VAL A 10 -5.43 -6.38 -8.62
N ILE A 11 -5.71 -5.20 -8.08
CA ILE A 11 -5.42 -3.92 -8.74
C ILE A 11 -3.91 -3.67 -8.68
N ARG A 12 -3.27 -3.95 -7.54
CA ARG A 12 -1.85 -3.65 -7.35
C ARG A 12 -1.19 -4.49 -6.27
N LYS A 13 0.08 -4.85 -6.47
CA LYS A 13 0.96 -5.43 -5.46
C LYS A 13 2.06 -4.41 -5.16
N PHE A 14 2.31 -4.18 -3.87
CA PHE A 14 3.37 -3.30 -3.40
C PHE A 14 4.49 -4.17 -2.85
N HIS A 15 5.72 -3.89 -3.27
CA HIS A 15 6.93 -4.57 -2.80
C HIS A 15 7.88 -3.47 -2.31
N GLY A 16 8.24 -3.52 -1.03
CA GLY A 16 9.10 -2.49 -0.43
C GLY A 16 9.46 -2.78 1.02
N HIS A 17 8.56 -3.42 1.77
CA HIS A 17 8.89 -3.90 3.10
C HIS A 17 9.75 -5.16 3.04
N ASP A 18 10.87 -5.14 3.77
CA ASP A 18 11.79 -6.27 3.95
C ASP A 18 11.39 -7.14 5.17
N GLY A 19 10.44 -6.65 5.97
CA GLY A 19 9.87 -7.33 7.13
C GLY A 19 8.36 -7.47 7.05
N GLU A 20 7.79 -8.12 8.07
CA GLU A 20 6.33 -8.26 8.19
C GLU A 20 5.66 -6.89 8.35
N VAL A 21 4.58 -6.68 7.61
CA VAL A 21 3.76 -5.46 7.68
C VAL A 21 2.83 -5.58 8.88
N ASN A 22 2.97 -4.67 9.83
CA ASN A 22 2.21 -4.67 11.09
C ASN A 22 0.93 -3.86 10.98
N ALA A 23 0.93 -2.79 10.18
CA ALA A 23 -0.24 -1.95 10.01
C ALA A 23 -0.33 -1.36 8.60
N VAL A 24 -1.57 -1.16 8.15
CA VAL A 24 -1.90 -0.48 6.90
C VAL A 24 -3.07 0.46 7.15
N LYS A 25 -2.97 1.70 6.68
CA LYS A 25 -4.04 2.71 6.79
C LYS A 25 -4.20 3.47 5.48
N PHE A 26 -5.45 3.78 5.15
CA PHE A 26 -5.79 4.69 4.06
C PHE A 26 -6.00 6.10 4.63
N ASN A 27 -5.73 7.11 3.83
CA ASN A 27 -6.20 8.45 4.12
C ASN A 27 -7.71 8.59 3.84
N GLU A 28 -8.32 9.68 4.31
CA GLU A 28 -9.78 9.92 4.18
C GLU A 28 -10.27 9.91 2.72
N TYR A 29 -9.41 10.31 1.78
CA TYR A 29 -9.72 10.39 0.35
C TYR A 29 -9.35 9.14 -0.44
N ALA A 30 -8.90 8.07 0.23
CA ALA A 30 -8.37 6.83 -0.37
C ALA A 30 -7.35 7.07 -1.51
N SER A 31 -6.62 8.18 -1.46
CA SER A 31 -5.60 8.54 -2.45
C SER A 31 -4.22 8.03 -2.07
N VAL A 32 -3.95 7.85 -0.78
CA VAL A 32 -2.67 7.36 -0.27
C VAL A 32 -2.91 6.25 0.75
N VAL A 33 -2.08 5.21 0.66
CA VAL A 33 -1.99 4.13 1.63
C VAL A 33 -0.67 4.26 2.35
N VAL A 34 -0.68 4.14 3.67
CA VAL A 34 0.52 4.04 4.48
C VAL A 34 0.63 2.62 5.00
N SER A 35 1.78 2.00 4.81
CA SER A 35 2.16 0.72 5.42
C SER A 35 3.34 0.90 6.35
N THR A 36 3.32 0.20 7.48
CA THR A 36 4.43 0.15 8.42
C THR A 36 4.80 -1.30 8.72
N GLY A 37 6.10 -1.57 8.83
CA GLY A 37 6.64 -2.91 8.99
C GLY A 37 7.62 -3.05 10.15
N TYR A 38 7.97 -4.30 10.46
CA TYR A 38 8.98 -4.64 11.46
C TYR A 38 10.41 -4.27 11.01
N ASP A 39 10.57 -3.97 9.72
CA ASP A 39 11.80 -3.44 9.12
C ASP A 39 12.12 -2.00 9.54
N ARG A 40 11.32 -1.39 10.42
CA ARG A 40 11.43 0.00 10.87
C ARG A 40 11.28 1.01 9.73
N SER A 41 10.64 0.58 8.64
CA SER A 41 10.31 1.43 7.51
C SER A 41 8.84 1.83 7.57
N LEU A 42 8.56 3.02 7.03
CA LEU A 42 7.22 3.48 6.72
C LEU A 42 7.20 3.78 5.23
N HIS A 43 6.28 3.14 4.52
CA HIS A 43 6.10 3.37 3.09
C HIS A 43 4.72 3.97 2.85
N ALA A 44 4.70 5.08 2.13
CA ALA A 44 3.47 5.70 1.65
C ALA A 44 3.33 5.42 0.15
N TRP A 45 2.15 4.99 -0.26
CA TRP A 45 1.85 4.53 -1.61
C TRP A 45 0.73 5.37 -2.20
N GLU A 46 0.97 6.01 -3.33
CA GLU A 46 -0.07 6.76 -4.04
C GLU A 46 -0.96 5.80 -4.84
N CYS A 47 -2.25 5.77 -4.51
CA CYS A 47 -3.22 4.87 -5.12
C CYS A 47 -3.74 5.36 -6.47
N ARG A 48 -3.72 6.68 -6.69
CA ARG A 48 -4.22 7.31 -7.94
C ARG A 48 -3.19 7.28 -9.06
N SER A 49 -1.91 7.36 -8.72
CA SER A 49 -0.82 7.33 -9.69
C SER A 49 -0.47 5.89 -10.07
N HIS A 50 0.13 5.68 -11.24
CA HIS A 50 0.66 4.37 -11.64
C HIS A 50 2.01 4.05 -10.97
N ASN A 51 2.53 4.97 -10.14
CA ASN A 51 3.77 4.75 -9.43
C ASN A 51 3.62 3.63 -8.39
N ILE A 52 4.59 2.74 -8.35
CA ILE A 52 4.66 1.56 -7.48
C ILE A 52 5.75 1.74 -6.42
N GLU A 53 6.54 2.81 -6.51
CA GLU A 53 7.54 3.19 -5.53
C GLU A 53 6.88 3.95 -4.38
N PRO A 54 7.43 3.82 -3.16
CA PRO A 54 6.99 4.61 -2.04
C PRO A 54 7.38 6.10 -2.24
N ILE A 55 6.49 7.01 -1.85
CA ILE A 55 6.71 8.47 -1.83
C ILE A 55 7.39 8.95 -0.54
#